data_AF-A0A7K2MD56-F1
#
_entry.id   AF-A0A7K2MD56-F1
#
_cell.length_a   1.000
_cell.length_b   1.000
_cell.length_c   1.000
_cell.angle_alpha   90.00
_cell.angle_beta   90.00
_cell.angle_gamma   90.00
#
_symmetry.space_group_name_H-M   'P 1'
#
loop_
_entity.id
_entity.type
_entity.pdbx_description
1 polymer ?
#
loop_
_entity_poly.entity_id
_entity_poly.type
_entity_poly.pdbx_seq_one_letter_code
_entity_poly.pdbx_strand_id
1 'polypeptide(L)'
;GEPGSGRTTEAQRAAGPGACVLDATDSVWQGEQTWAKGMAALLESTGDPVIIENVQLLSEQVTALAAKCVRAARRRTVLTSTPGEHLDAVHAPLAALCNARCDLLPLRRRRHEIPRLAQSMLVDELGAGRARLTADSLRVLAAQSWPGNLAELRRVVQFVAGRRSAGDIVPADLPASHRGVPAPTSPLRQAEREVIVAAIEAAGGNRLQAARALGVSRSTLYNRMRALRIH
;
A
#
# COMPACT_ATOMS: atom_id res chain seq x y z
N GLY A 1 5.59 4.96 2.41
CA GLY A 1 4.87 4.04 3.33
C GLY A 1 4.68 2.68 2.67
N GLU A 2 4.44 1.61 3.43
CA GLU A 2 4.28 0.24 2.89
C GLU A 2 3.09 0.12 1.90
N PRO A 3 3.03 -0.93 1.04
CA PRO A 3 1.88 -1.16 0.18
C PRO A 3 0.54 -1.15 0.95
N GLY A 4 -0.47 -0.47 0.41
CA GLY A 4 -1.79 -0.35 1.04
C GLY A 4 -1.86 0.56 2.27
N SER A 5 -0.81 1.32 2.60
CA SER A 5 -0.80 2.26 3.74
C SER A 5 -1.64 3.53 3.55
N GLY A 6 -2.26 3.72 2.39
CA GLY A 6 -3.05 4.93 2.06
C GLY A 6 -2.26 6.03 1.33
N ARG A 7 -1.14 5.68 0.68
CA ARG A 7 -0.29 6.64 -0.06
C ARG A 7 -1.07 7.50 -1.03
N THR A 8 -1.90 6.90 -1.89
CA THR A 8 -2.72 7.61 -2.88
C THR A 8 -3.67 8.61 -2.23
N THR A 9 -4.36 8.20 -1.15
CA THR A 9 -5.29 9.06 -0.43
C THR A 9 -4.58 10.26 0.20
N GLU A 10 -3.43 10.04 0.86
CA GLU A 10 -2.65 11.13 1.45
C GLU A 10 -1.99 12.01 0.38
N ALA A 11 -1.58 11.44 -0.75
CA ALA A 11 -1.04 12.20 -1.88
C ALA A 11 -2.09 13.12 -2.50
N GLN A 12 -3.31 12.62 -2.71
CA GLN A 12 -4.45 13.43 -3.17
C GLN A 12 -4.76 14.56 -2.19
N ARG A 13 -4.77 14.26 -0.88
CA ARG A 13 -4.97 15.28 0.16
C ARG A 13 -3.89 16.36 0.16
N ALA A 14 -2.63 15.98 -0.03
CA ALA A 14 -1.50 16.90 -0.08
C ALA A 14 -1.48 17.75 -1.36
N ALA A 15 -1.84 17.15 -2.49
CA ALA A 15 -1.91 17.83 -3.78
C ALA A 15 -3.07 18.83 -3.84
N GLY A 16 -4.23 18.45 -3.31
CA GLY A 16 -5.48 19.19 -3.43
C GLY A 16 -6.39 18.63 -4.56
N PRO A 17 -7.60 19.18 -4.71
CA PRO A 17 -8.53 18.76 -5.75
C PRO A 17 -7.98 19.06 -7.16
N GLY A 18 -8.41 18.29 -8.16
CA GLY A 18 -8.01 18.48 -9.56
C GLY A 18 -6.63 17.94 -9.92
N ALA A 19 -5.91 17.32 -8.97
CA ALA A 19 -4.57 16.83 -9.24
C ALA A 19 -4.54 15.74 -10.33
N CYS A 20 -3.66 15.91 -11.33
CA CYS A 20 -3.39 14.88 -12.33
C CYS A 20 -2.50 13.80 -11.73
N VAL A 21 -2.83 12.53 -11.96
CA VAL A 21 -2.07 11.38 -11.45
C VAL A 21 -1.29 10.72 -12.59
N LEU A 22 0.00 10.51 -12.38
CA LEU A 22 0.88 9.71 -13.23
C LEU A 22 1.39 8.53 -12.39
N ASP A 23 1.10 7.29 -12.79
CA ASP A 23 1.64 6.12 -12.10
C ASP A 23 2.88 5.62 -12.86
N ALA A 24 4.01 5.47 -12.15
CA ALA A 24 5.23 4.90 -12.71
C ALA A 24 5.05 3.45 -13.20
N THR A 25 4.04 2.72 -12.71
CA THR A 25 3.71 1.37 -13.21
C THR A 25 3.27 1.38 -14.69
N ASP A 26 2.71 2.49 -15.17
CA ASP A 26 2.27 2.63 -16.56
C ASP A 26 3.44 2.65 -17.55
N SER A 27 4.65 2.98 -17.07
CA SER A 27 5.86 2.99 -17.89
C SER A 27 6.20 1.61 -18.46
N VAL A 28 5.80 0.53 -17.77
CA VAL A 28 5.98 -0.86 -18.20
C VAL A 28 5.13 -1.16 -19.45
N TRP A 29 3.92 -0.62 -19.50
CA TRP A 29 2.97 -0.87 -20.60
C TRP A 29 3.18 0.08 -21.77
N GLN A 30 3.49 1.35 -21.50
CA GLN A 30 3.62 2.40 -22.51
C GLN A 30 5.03 2.51 -23.09
N GLY A 31 6.01 1.90 -22.43
CA GLY A 31 7.43 2.11 -22.67
C GLY A 31 7.94 3.36 -21.94
N GLU A 32 9.11 3.23 -21.30
CA GLU A 32 9.69 4.28 -20.45
C GLU A 32 9.83 5.62 -21.17
N GLN A 33 10.27 5.62 -22.44
CA GLN A 33 10.47 6.86 -23.20
C GLN A 33 9.15 7.60 -23.48
N THR A 34 8.08 6.88 -23.80
CA THR A 34 6.77 7.47 -24.10
C THR A 34 6.17 8.07 -22.83
N TRP A 35 6.20 7.30 -21.74
CA TRP A 35 5.73 7.75 -20.43
C TRP A 35 6.51 8.97 -19.95
N ALA A 36 7.85 8.94 -20.06
CA ALA A 36 8.72 10.03 -19.66
C ALA A 36 8.46 11.33 -20.45
N LYS A 37 8.18 11.24 -21.75
CA LYS A 37 7.78 12.39 -22.57
C LYS A 37 6.44 12.98 -22.11
N GLY A 38 5.44 12.13 -21.82
CA GLY A 38 4.15 12.56 -21.31
C GLY A 38 4.27 13.26 -19.95
N MET A 39 5.05 12.69 -19.04
CA MET A 39 5.37 13.29 -17.74
C MET A 39 6.05 14.65 -17.90
N ALA A 40 7.07 14.75 -18.76
CA ALA A 40 7.80 15.99 -19.00
C ALA A 40 6.87 17.09 -19.54
N ALA A 41 6.06 16.78 -20.56
CA ALA A 41 5.10 17.72 -21.13
C ALA A 41 4.07 18.20 -20.09
N LEU A 42 3.58 17.31 -19.22
CA LEU A 42 2.65 17.67 -18.16
C LEU A 42 3.31 18.61 -17.15
N LEU A 43 4.54 18.31 -16.70
CA LEU A 43 5.26 19.11 -15.71
C LEU A 43 5.71 20.48 -16.26
N GLU A 44 6.05 20.56 -17.55
CA GLU A 44 6.48 21.80 -18.23
C GLU A 44 5.33 22.78 -18.49
N SER A 45 4.11 22.26 -18.68
CA SER A 45 2.94 23.14 -18.80
C SER A 45 2.67 23.90 -17.48
N THR A 46 1.76 24.87 -17.49
CA THR A 46 1.14 25.44 -16.28
C THR A 46 -0.23 24.80 -16.05
N GLY A 47 -0.57 24.47 -14.81
CA GLY A 47 -1.87 23.84 -14.54
C GLY A 47 -1.94 23.19 -13.15
N ASP A 48 -2.83 22.21 -13.06
CA ASP A 48 -3.16 21.52 -11.80
C ASP A 48 -1.96 20.83 -11.15
N PRO A 49 -2.02 20.59 -9.83
CA PRO A 49 -1.03 19.79 -9.12
C PRO A 49 -0.83 18.43 -9.78
N VAL A 50 0.39 17.90 -9.71
CA VAL A 50 0.71 16.58 -10.27
C VAL A 50 1.10 15.62 -9.15
N ILE A 51 0.56 14.42 -9.19
CA ILE A 51 0.95 13.30 -8.33
C ILE A 51 1.71 12.31 -9.19
N ILE A 52 2.95 11.98 -8.82
CA ILE A 52 3.71 10.89 -9.44
C ILE A 52 3.73 9.73 -8.45
N GLU A 53 3.00 8.66 -8.77
CA GLU A 53 2.90 7.49 -7.93
C GLU A 53 3.99 6.46 -8.22
N ASN A 54 4.35 5.72 -7.17
CA ASN A 54 5.26 4.57 -7.25
C ASN A 54 6.64 4.88 -7.83
N VAL A 55 7.23 6.02 -7.48
CA VAL A 55 8.51 6.49 -8.05
C VAL A 55 9.67 5.50 -7.87
N GLN A 56 9.60 4.56 -6.92
CA GLN A 56 10.58 3.48 -6.75
C GLN A 56 10.76 2.61 -8.01
N LEU A 57 9.76 2.59 -8.90
CA LEU A 57 9.76 1.80 -10.12
C LEU A 57 10.44 2.50 -11.30
N LEU A 58 10.76 3.78 -11.16
CA LEU A 58 11.43 4.53 -12.23
C LEU A 58 12.87 4.02 -12.38
N SER A 59 13.33 3.92 -13.63
CA SER A 59 14.74 3.70 -13.92
C SER A 59 15.57 4.92 -13.52
N GLU A 60 16.89 4.75 -13.37
CA GLU A 60 17.80 5.85 -13.02
C GLU A 60 17.72 7.01 -14.02
N GLN A 61 17.61 6.68 -15.32
CA GLN A 61 17.51 7.67 -16.40
C GLN A 61 16.21 8.48 -16.30
N VAL A 62 15.08 7.79 -16.11
CA VAL A 62 13.77 8.46 -15.96
C VAL A 62 13.71 9.26 -14.68
N THR A 63 14.36 8.81 -13.61
CA THR A 63 14.46 9.50 -12.33
C THR A 63 15.22 10.82 -12.46
N ALA A 64 16.37 10.82 -13.13
CA ALA A 64 17.14 12.03 -13.39
C ALA A 64 16.35 13.03 -14.24
N LEU A 65 15.62 12.55 -15.26
CA LEU A 65 14.74 13.38 -16.06
C LEU A 65 13.57 13.94 -15.24
N ALA A 66 12.91 13.12 -14.45
CA ALA A 66 11.81 13.53 -13.56
C ALA A 66 12.29 14.62 -12.60
N ALA A 67 13.46 14.46 -11.98
CA ALA A 67 14.04 15.47 -11.09
C ALA A 67 14.31 16.79 -11.85
N LYS A 68 14.84 16.72 -13.07
CA LYS A 68 15.03 17.90 -13.92
C LYS A 68 13.70 18.62 -14.19
N CYS A 69 12.66 17.88 -14.58
CA CYS A 69 11.33 18.43 -14.88
C CYS A 69 10.66 19.01 -13.63
N VAL A 70 10.66 18.28 -12.51
CA VAL A 70 10.06 18.74 -11.23
C VAL A 70 10.74 20.01 -10.73
N ARG A 71 12.06 20.12 -10.86
CA ARG A 71 12.80 21.33 -10.48
C ARG A 71 12.44 22.55 -11.33
N ALA A 72 12.13 22.35 -12.62
CA ALA A 72 11.72 23.43 -13.52
C ALA A 72 10.21 23.75 -13.40
N ALA A 73 9.41 22.79 -12.93
CA ALA A 73 7.98 22.90 -12.83
C ALA A 73 7.57 24.00 -11.82
N ARG A 74 6.58 24.81 -12.19
CA ARG A 74 6.01 25.87 -11.34
C ARG A 74 4.66 25.47 -10.75
N ARG A 75 4.50 24.18 -10.45
CA ARG A 75 3.27 23.60 -9.90
C ARG A 75 3.59 22.74 -8.70
N ARG A 76 2.58 22.47 -7.87
CA ARG A 76 2.73 21.52 -6.77
C ARG A 76 2.89 20.12 -7.33
N THR A 77 3.95 19.43 -6.92
CA THR A 77 4.18 18.02 -7.25
C THR A 77 4.25 17.19 -5.97
N VAL A 78 3.53 16.08 -5.95
CA VAL A 78 3.55 15.12 -4.85
C VAL A 78 4.07 13.79 -5.38
N LEU A 79 5.00 13.17 -4.65
CA LEU A 79 5.59 11.89 -5.02
C LEU A 79 5.13 10.81 -4.03
N THR A 80 4.85 9.61 -4.53
CA THR A 80 4.60 8.45 -3.64
C THR A 80 5.64 7.36 -3.84
N SER A 81 6.08 6.77 -2.73
CA SER A 81 7.04 5.67 -2.76
C SER A 81 6.83 4.64 -1.65
N THR A 82 7.30 3.42 -1.90
CA THR A 82 7.61 2.45 -0.83
C THR A 82 8.77 2.97 0.03
N PRO A 83 8.84 2.62 1.31
CA PRO A 83 10.05 2.88 2.09
C PRO A 83 11.19 2.00 1.56
N GLY A 84 12.43 2.48 1.63
CA GLY A 84 13.60 1.69 1.24
C GLY A 84 14.80 2.57 0.87
N GLU A 85 15.96 1.91 0.75
CA GLU A 85 17.25 2.54 0.42
C GLU A 85 17.25 3.19 -0.98
N HIS A 86 16.34 2.78 -1.86
CA HIS A 86 16.20 3.35 -3.20
C HIS A 86 15.95 4.87 -3.17
N LEU A 87 15.31 5.39 -2.12
CA LEU A 87 15.11 6.83 -1.93
C LEU A 87 16.40 7.59 -1.65
N ASP A 88 17.39 6.95 -1.04
CA ASP A 88 18.68 7.53 -0.69
C ASP A 88 19.78 7.19 -1.72
N ALA A 89 19.42 6.42 -2.76
CA ALA A 89 20.30 6.02 -3.85
C ALA A 89 19.76 6.53 -5.20
N VAL A 90 19.16 5.64 -6.00
CA VAL A 90 18.69 5.94 -7.37
C VAL A 90 17.75 7.15 -7.40
N HIS A 91 16.87 7.27 -6.40
CA HIS A 91 15.84 8.31 -6.31
C HIS A 91 16.21 9.52 -5.45
N ALA A 92 17.46 9.60 -4.97
CA ALA A 92 17.93 10.71 -4.16
C ALA A 92 17.71 12.10 -4.82
N PRO A 93 17.90 12.28 -6.16
CA PRO A 93 17.63 13.57 -6.80
C PRO A 93 16.17 14.01 -6.69
N LEU A 94 15.21 13.09 -6.74
CA LEU A 94 13.79 13.41 -6.54
C LEU A 94 13.49 13.71 -5.08
N ALA A 95 13.99 12.87 -4.17
CA ALA A 95 13.78 13.05 -2.73
C ALA A 95 14.33 14.39 -2.23
N ALA A 96 15.48 14.85 -2.76
CA ALA A 96 16.10 16.12 -2.40
C ALA A 96 15.29 17.35 -2.84
N LEU A 97 14.38 17.22 -3.82
CA LEU A 97 13.49 18.30 -4.25
C LEU A 97 12.23 18.41 -3.38
N CYS A 98 11.93 17.40 -2.57
CA CYS A 98 10.77 17.42 -1.69
C CYS A 98 11.03 18.31 -0.47
N ASN A 99 10.24 19.36 -0.34
CA ASN A 99 10.24 20.28 0.79
C ASN A 99 9.53 19.73 2.05
N ALA A 100 8.72 18.68 1.90
CA ALA A 100 8.07 18.00 3.00
C ALA A 100 8.03 16.48 2.74
N ARG A 101 8.20 15.69 3.79
CA ARG A 101 8.10 14.22 3.77
C ARG A 101 7.11 13.76 4.83
N CYS A 102 6.20 12.88 4.44
CA CYS A 102 5.22 12.26 5.33
C CYS A 102 5.37 10.74 5.28
N ASP A 103 5.86 10.14 6.36
CA ASP A 103 6.00 8.69 6.46
C ASP A 103 4.70 8.06 6.95
N LEU A 104 4.06 7.27 6.07
CA LEU A 104 2.86 6.52 6.44
C LEU A 104 3.24 5.22 7.15
N LEU A 105 2.95 5.19 8.45
CA LEU A 105 3.12 3.99 9.27
C LEU A 105 2.15 2.89 8.81
N PRO A 106 2.58 1.61 8.83
CA PRO A 106 1.69 0.51 8.54
C PRO A 106 0.58 0.40 9.58
N LEU A 107 -0.56 -0.17 9.19
CA LEU A 107 -1.76 -0.28 9.99
C LEU A 107 -1.51 -1.03 11.31
N ARG A 108 -0.59 -2.00 11.31
CA ARG A 108 -0.17 -2.75 12.52
C ARG A 108 0.47 -1.89 13.61
N ARG A 109 0.99 -0.71 13.28
CA ARG A 109 1.53 0.29 14.23
C ARG A 109 0.49 1.35 14.63
N ARG A 110 -0.69 1.37 13.98
CA ARG A 110 -1.79 2.33 14.22
C ARG A 110 -3.10 1.60 14.57
N ARG A 111 -3.01 0.55 15.39
CA ARG A 111 -4.13 -0.36 15.66
C ARG A 111 -5.35 0.32 16.28
N HIS A 112 -5.13 1.38 17.04
CA HIS A 112 -6.18 2.18 17.66
C HIS A 112 -7.10 2.88 16.62
N GLU A 113 -6.64 3.05 15.38
CA GLU A 113 -7.45 3.65 14.31
C GLU A 113 -8.33 2.63 13.58
N ILE A 114 -8.01 1.33 13.67
CA ILE A 114 -8.71 0.26 12.96
C ILE A 114 -10.21 0.30 13.22
N PRO A 115 -10.72 0.47 14.47
CA PRO A 115 -12.15 0.47 14.69
C PRO A 115 -12.88 1.59 13.94
N ARG A 116 -12.34 2.81 13.97
CA ARG A 116 -12.91 3.97 13.28
C ARG A 116 -12.84 3.80 11.76
N LEU A 117 -11.69 3.33 11.25
CA LEU A 117 -11.48 3.11 9.82
C LEU A 117 -12.41 2.02 9.27
N ALA A 118 -12.53 0.89 9.97
CA ALA A 118 -13.40 -0.21 9.57
C ALA A 118 -14.88 0.21 9.54
N GLN A 119 -15.33 0.97 10.54
CA GLN A 119 -16.69 1.49 10.58
C GLN A 119 -16.95 2.52 9.46
N SER A 120 -15.99 3.40 9.18
CA SER A 120 -16.08 4.35 8.05
C SER A 120 -16.19 3.61 6.72
N MET A 121 -15.31 2.63 6.48
CA MET A 121 -15.36 1.82 5.26
C MET A 121 -16.69 1.08 5.13
N LEU A 122 -17.26 0.56 6.24
CA LEU A 122 -18.56 -0.12 6.20
C LEU A 122 -19.68 0.85 5.80
N VAL A 123 -19.63 2.09 6.29
CA VAL A 123 -20.58 3.14 5.91
C VAL A 123 -20.41 3.50 4.43
N ASP A 124 -19.19 3.55 3.91
CA ASP A 124 -18.95 3.78 2.47
C ASP A 124 -19.54 2.65 1.61
N GLU A 125 -19.49 1.40 2.07
CA GLU A 125 -19.95 0.23 1.30
C GLU A 125 -21.49 0.03 1.35
N LEU A 126 -22.14 0.30 2.49
CA LEU A 126 -23.57 0.02 2.68
C LEU A 126 -24.44 1.26 2.81
N GLY A 127 -23.89 2.39 3.23
CA GLY A 127 -24.62 3.57 3.70
C GLY A 127 -24.76 3.60 5.23
N ALA A 128 -24.94 4.81 5.76
CA ALA A 128 -25.01 5.04 7.20
C ALA A 128 -26.20 4.31 7.85
N GLY A 129 -25.96 3.72 9.03
CA GLY A 129 -27.02 3.13 9.88
C GLY A 129 -27.54 1.76 9.44
N ARG A 130 -27.14 1.22 8.29
CA ARG A 130 -27.60 -0.10 7.84
C ARG A 130 -26.99 -1.23 8.65
N ALA A 131 -25.67 -1.24 8.78
CA ALA A 131 -24.94 -2.26 9.51
C ALA A 131 -23.89 -1.64 10.44
N ARG A 132 -23.55 -2.37 11.50
CA ARG A 132 -22.56 -1.93 12.49
C ARG A 132 -21.65 -3.08 12.87
N LEU A 133 -20.35 -2.82 12.94
CA LEU A 133 -19.41 -3.76 13.53
C LEU A 133 -19.58 -3.73 15.05
N THR A 134 -19.88 -4.88 15.64
CA THR A 134 -19.95 -5.01 17.10
C THR A 134 -18.60 -4.72 17.75
N ALA A 135 -18.60 -4.37 19.04
CA ALA A 135 -17.38 -4.12 19.79
C ALA A 135 -16.41 -5.33 19.75
N ASP A 136 -16.95 -6.55 19.77
CA ASP A 136 -16.16 -7.77 19.66
C ASP A 136 -15.51 -7.92 18.27
N SER A 137 -16.25 -7.67 17.19
CA SER A 137 -15.70 -7.66 15.83
C SER A 137 -14.58 -6.63 15.70
N LEU A 138 -14.79 -5.41 16.21
CA LEU A 138 -13.78 -4.35 16.19
C LEU A 138 -12.53 -4.74 16.99
N ARG A 139 -12.69 -5.41 18.13
CA ARG A 139 -11.56 -5.92 18.94
C ARG A 139 -10.77 -6.98 18.18
N VAL A 140 -11.46 -7.91 17.52
CA VAL A 140 -10.82 -8.95 16.69
C VAL A 140 -10.07 -8.34 15.51
N LEU A 141 -10.66 -7.36 14.82
CA LEU A 141 -10.01 -6.65 13.72
C LEU A 141 -8.78 -5.85 14.21
N ALA A 142 -8.89 -5.16 15.34
CA ALA A 142 -7.79 -4.37 15.90
C ALA A 142 -6.59 -5.22 16.34
N ALA A 143 -6.81 -6.50 16.66
CA ALA A 143 -5.76 -7.43 17.08
C ALA A 143 -4.94 -8.04 15.91
N GLN A 144 -5.39 -7.88 14.65
CA GLN A 144 -4.71 -8.48 13.49
C GLN A 144 -3.44 -7.72 13.09
N SER A 145 -2.58 -8.39 12.32
CA SER A 145 -1.31 -7.85 11.83
C SER A 145 -1.42 -7.03 10.54
N TRP A 146 -2.56 -7.07 9.84
CA TRP A 146 -2.86 -6.30 8.61
C TRP A 146 -1.70 -6.09 7.65
N PRO A 147 -1.11 -7.16 7.12
CA PRO A 147 0.04 -7.04 6.23
C PRO A 147 -0.24 -6.35 4.89
N GLY A 148 -1.47 -6.40 4.39
CA GLY A 148 -1.89 -5.58 3.24
C GLY A 148 -2.45 -4.22 3.65
N ASN A 149 -2.19 -3.79 4.90
CA ASN A 149 -2.58 -2.51 5.47
C ASN A 149 -4.08 -2.19 5.23
N LEU A 150 -4.41 -0.95 4.84
CA LEU A 150 -5.79 -0.50 4.62
C LEU A 150 -6.45 -1.23 3.45
N ALA A 151 -5.67 -1.65 2.44
CA ALA A 151 -6.20 -2.38 1.30
C ALA A 151 -6.71 -3.78 1.69
N GLU A 152 -6.04 -4.44 2.63
CA GLU A 152 -6.56 -5.69 3.21
C GLU A 152 -7.77 -5.44 4.11
N LEU A 153 -7.72 -4.42 4.98
CA LEU A 153 -8.87 -4.06 5.83
C LEU A 153 -10.12 -3.78 5.00
N ARG A 154 -10.00 -2.98 3.93
CA ARG A 154 -11.12 -2.67 3.03
C ARG A 154 -11.70 -3.94 2.40
N ARG A 155 -10.86 -4.87 1.92
CA ARG A 155 -11.33 -6.16 1.38
C ARG A 155 -12.10 -6.99 2.40
N VAL A 156 -11.64 -7.00 3.65
CA VAL A 156 -12.35 -7.68 4.75
C VAL A 156 -13.72 -7.02 5.00
N VAL A 157 -13.78 -5.69 5.03
CA VAL A 157 -15.05 -4.96 5.21
C VAL A 157 -16.01 -5.22 4.05
N GLN A 158 -15.53 -5.17 2.81
CA GLN A 158 -16.31 -5.49 1.60
C GLN A 158 -16.87 -6.91 1.63
N PHE A 159 -16.05 -7.88 2.02
CA PHE A 159 -16.50 -9.28 2.17
C PHE A 159 -17.66 -9.39 3.15
N VAL A 160 -17.57 -8.71 4.29
CA VAL A 160 -18.62 -8.75 5.31
C VAL A 160 -19.87 -8.00 4.86
N ALA A 161 -19.72 -6.82 4.25
CA ALA A 161 -20.82 -6.03 3.70
C ALA A 161 -21.62 -6.81 2.64
N GLY A 162 -20.92 -7.61 1.82
CA GLY A 162 -21.55 -8.50 0.85
C GLY A 162 -22.34 -9.68 1.46
N ARG A 163 -22.06 -10.07 2.71
CA ARG A 163 -22.77 -11.15 3.41
C ARG A 163 -23.88 -10.66 4.32
N ARG A 164 -23.72 -9.48 4.91
CA ARG A 164 -24.66 -8.87 5.85
C ARG A 164 -24.87 -7.41 5.48
N SER A 165 -26.02 -7.14 4.85
CA SER A 165 -26.41 -5.81 4.38
C SER A 165 -27.10 -4.96 5.45
N ALA A 166 -27.45 -5.54 6.60
CA ALA A 166 -28.01 -4.83 7.74
C ALA A 166 -27.74 -5.52 9.09
N GLY A 167 -27.82 -4.72 10.18
CA GLY A 167 -27.72 -5.18 11.56
C GLY A 167 -26.29 -5.31 12.10
N ASP A 168 -26.15 -6.03 13.20
CA ASP A 168 -24.88 -6.22 13.89
C ASP A 168 -24.01 -7.27 13.21
N ILE A 169 -22.78 -6.89 12.88
CA ILE A 169 -21.73 -7.76 12.38
C ILE A 169 -20.91 -8.27 13.56
N VAL A 170 -20.94 -9.58 13.76
CA VAL A 170 -20.26 -10.29 14.84
C VAL A 170 -18.98 -10.99 14.33
N PRO A 171 -18.06 -11.41 15.21
CA PRO A 171 -16.80 -12.04 14.78
C PRO A 171 -16.97 -13.23 13.84
N ALA A 172 -18.07 -13.99 13.96
CA ALA A 172 -18.36 -15.12 13.09
C ALA A 172 -18.59 -14.75 11.61
N ASP A 173 -18.99 -13.50 11.34
CA ASP A 173 -19.21 -13.00 9.97
C ASP A 173 -17.90 -12.64 9.25
N LEU A 174 -16.82 -12.42 10.01
CA LEU A 174 -15.51 -12.11 9.44
C LEU A 174 -15.01 -13.29 8.58
N PRO A 175 -14.11 -13.05 7.61
CA PRO A 175 -13.42 -14.13 6.90
C PRO A 175 -12.75 -15.09 7.87
N ALA A 176 -12.75 -16.40 7.58
CA ALA A 176 -12.20 -17.42 8.49
C ALA A 176 -10.74 -17.14 8.92
N SER A 177 -9.94 -16.54 8.03
CA SER A 177 -8.59 -16.06 8.31
C SER A 177 -8.50 -14.95 9.38
N HIS A 178 -9.61 -14.29 9.69
CA HIS A 178 -9.71 -13.13 10.59
C HIS A 178 -10.74 -13.33 11.71
N ARG A 179 -11.32 -14.53 11.88
CA ARG A 179 -12.35 -14.85 12.92
C ARG A 179 -11.81 -14.99 14.35
N GLY A 180 -10.50 -15.06 14.53
CA GLY A 180 -9.87 -15.23 15.84
C GLY A 180 -8.88 -14.12 16.14
N VAL A 181 -8.69 -13.81 17.43
CA VAL A 181 -7.47 -13.12 17.87
C VAL A 181 -6.32 -14.05 17.49
N PRO A 182 -5.44 -13.69 16.56
CA PRO A 182 -4.28 -14.52 16.29
C PRO A 182 -3.54 -14.64 17.62
N ALA A 183 -3.23 -15.88 18.04
CA ALA A 183 -2.23 -16.08 19.09
C ALA A 183 -1.05 -15.17 18.74
N PRO A 184 -0.54 -14.36 19.70
CA PRO A 184 0.45 -13.33 19.40
C PRO A 184 1.49 -13.94 18.49
N THR A 185 1.53 -13.48 17.23
CA THR A 185 2.55 -13.92 16.30
C THR A 185 3.84 -13.52 16.94
N SER A 186 4.61 -14.51 17.43
CA SER A 186 5.91 -14.25 18.02
C SER A 186 6.66 -13.27 17.11
N PRO A 187 7.42 -12.30 17.66
CA PRO A 187 8.26 -11.41 16.86
C PRO A 187 9.05 -12.18 15.79
N LEU A 188 9.44 -13.43 16.09
CA LEU A 188 10.05 -14.37 15.17
C LEU A 188 9.17 -14.70 13.95
N ARG A 189 7.89 -15.03 14.14
CA ARG A 189 6.96 -15.32 13.03
C ARG A 189 6.63 -14.07 12.23
N GLN A 190 6.57 -12.90 12.87
CA GLN A 190 6.36 -11.65 12.16
C GLN A 190 7.58 -11.30 11.30
N ALA A 191 8.79 -11.44 11.84
CA ALA A 191 10.04 -11.26 11.09
C ALA A 191 10.14 -12.27 9.94
N GLU A 192 9.84 -13.55 10.20
CA GLU A 192 9.81 -14.59 9.16
C GLU A 192 8.83 -14.24 8.04
N ARG A 193 7.65 -13.73 8.41
CA ARG A 193 6.64 -13.29 7.45
C ARG A 193 7.13 -12.11 6.61
N GLU A 194 7.72 -11.10 7.24
CA GLU A 194 8.27 -9.91 6.56
C GLU A 194 9.38 -10.30 5.59
N VAL A 195 10.28 -11.19 6.01
CA VAL A 195 11.34 -11.75 5.16
C VAL A 195 10.77 -12.50 3.95
N ILE A 196 9.74 -13.33 4.15
CA ILE A 196 9.12 -14.07 3.04
C ILE A 196 8.41 -13.13 2.07
N VAL A 197 7.68 -12.14 2.56
CA VAL A 197 7.00 -11.15 1.70
C VAL A 197 8.02 -10.36 0.90
N ALA A 198 9.06 -9.82 1.55
CA ALA A 198 10.11 -9.07 0.88
C ALA A 198 10.83 -9.89 -0.20
N ALA A 199 11.10 -11.17 0.06
CA ALA A 199 11.72 -12.06 -0.93
C ALA A 199 10.79 -12.36 -2.14
N ILE A 200 9.48 -12.46 -1.91
CA ILE A 200 8.50 -12.62 -3.00
C ILE A 200 8.41 -11.33 -3.83
N GLU A 201 8.39 -10.17 -3.19
CA GLU A 201 8.35 -8.87 -3.85
C GLU A 201 9.62 -8.61 -4.67
N ALA A 202 10.81 -8.85 -4.09
CA ALA A 202 12.08 -8.75 -4.80
C ALA A 202 12.21 -9.72 -5.98
N ALA A 203 11.52 -10.87 -5.92
CA ALA A 203 11.43 -11.84 -7.00
C ALA A 203 10.32 -11.54 -8.02
N GLY A 204 9.66 -10.37 -7.95
CA GLY A 204 8.57 -10.00 -8.86
C GLY A 204 7.37 -10.95 -8.80
N GLY A 205 7.12 -11.56 -7.62
CA GLY A 205 6.06 -12.55 -7.43
C GLY A 205 6.44 -14.00 -7.81
N ASN A 206 7.65 -14.23 -8.31
CA ASN A 206 8.12 -15.58 -8.64
C ASN A 206 8.48 -16.36 -7.35
N ARG A 207 7.51 -17.14 -6.86
CA ARG A 207 7.66 -17.95 -5.63
C ARG A 207 8.81 -18.95 -5.68
N LEU A 208 9.20 -19.45 -6.86
CA LEU A 208 10.34 -20.37 -6.99
C LEU A 208 11.66 -19.62 -6.78
N GLN A 209 11.78 -18.42 -7.36
CA GLN A 209 12.94 -17.56 -7.19
C GLN A 209 13.04 -17.02 -5.76
N ALA A 210 11.90 -16.66 -5.14
CA ALA A 210 11.84 -16.29 -3.73
C ALA A 210 12.31 -17.42 -2.80
N ALA A 211 11.90 -18.67 -3.07
CA ALA A 211 12.35 -19.84 -2.29
C ALA A 211 13.88 -20.02 -2.39
N ARG A 212 14.45 -19.88 -3.60
CA ARG A 212 15.90 -19.95 -3.83
C ARG A 212 16.64 -18.84 -3.11
N ALA A 213 16.15 -17.60 -3.18
CA ALA A 213 16.74 -16.45 -2.50
C ALA A 213 16.75 -16.62 -0.97
N LEU A 214 15.72 -17.28 -0.42
CA LEU A 214 15.61 -17.59 1.00
C LEU A 214 16.36 -18.86 1.43
N GLY A 215 17.00 -19.58 0.50
CA GLY A 215 17.71 -20.83 0.80
C GLY A 215 16.80 -21.97 1.26
N VAL A 216 15.50 -21.95 0.92
CA VAL A 216 14.53 -22.98 1.32
C VAL A 216 13.95 -23.71 0.12
N SER A 217 13.48 -24.94 0.33
CA SER A 217 12.75 -25.67 -0.71
C SER A 217 11.41 -24.99 -1.04
N ARG A 218 10.91 -25.20 -2.26
CA ARG A 218 9.58 -24.72 -2.67
C ARG A 218 8.49 -25.17 -1.69
N SER A 219 8.47 -26.45 -1.30
CA SER A 219 7.48 -26.97 -0.36
C SER A 219 7.54 -26.27 1.01
N THR A 220 8.74 -25.97 1.49
CA THR A 220 8.95 -25.23 2.74
C THR A 220 8.41 -23.81 2.64
N LEU A 221 8.68 -23.12 1.53
CA LEU A 221 8.14 -21.78 1.28
C LEU A 221 6.61 -21.80 1.30
N TYR A 222 5.97 -22.71 0.55
CA TYR A 222 4.51 -22.81 0.51
C TYR A 222 3.91 -23.15 1.89
N ASN A 223 4.56 -24.03 2.67
CA ASN A 223 4.13 -24.35 4.02
C ASN A 223 4.23 -23.14 4.95
N ARG A 224 5.33 -22.38 4.90
CA ARG A 224 5.52 -21.14 5.67
C ARG A 224 4.53 -20.06 5.24
N MET A 225 4.30 -19.89 3.93
CA MET A 225 3.28 -18.97 3.40
C MET A 225 1.89 -19.32 3.92
N ARG A 226 1.51 -20.61 3.91
CA ARG A 226 0.22 -21.06 4.45
C ARG A 226 0.11 -20.81 5.95
N ALA A 227 1.16 -21.11 6.71
CA ALA A 227 1.20 -20.90 8.16
C ALA A 227 1.16 -19.41 8.55
N LEU A 228 1.79 -18.55 7.75
CA LEU A 228 1.89 -17.11 7.97
C LEU A 228 0.84 -16.29 7.21
N ARG A 229 -0.12 -16.98 6.56
CA ARG A 229 -1.22 -16.38 5.79
C ARG A 229 -0.73 -15.36 4.76
N ILE A 230 0.29 -15.75 4.01
CA ILE A 230 0.82 -15.03 2.85
C ILE A 230 0.17 -15.65 1.61
N HIS A 231 -0.56 -14.87 0.83
CA HIS A 231 -1.30 -15.30 -0.36
C HIS A 231 -0.51 -14.97 -1.64
#